data_AF-A0A0M3JJM8-F1
#
_entry.id   AF-A0A0M3JJM8-F1
#
_cell.length_a   1.000
_cell.length_b   1.000
_cell.length_c   1.000
_cell.angle_alpha   90.00
_cell.angle_beta   90.00
_cell.angle_gamma   90.00
#
_symmetry.space_group_name_H-M   'P 1'
#
loop_
_entity.id
_entity.type
_entity.pdbx_description
1 polymer ?
#
loop_
_entity_poly.entity_id
_entity_poly.type
_entity_poly.pdbx_seq_one_letter_code
_entity_poly.pdbx_strand_id
1 'polypeptide(L)'
;MQTQRRHPLKAILYVSGDGLRVVDQENNRGLIVDQTIEKVSFCAPDRNHDKGFAYICRDGTSRRWMCHGFHATKESVRSSFVSYLFMQPLFWHVLRVHSI
;
A
#
# COMPACT_ATOMS: atom_id res chain seq x y z
N MET A 1 -13.36 -13.49 -14.28
CA MET A 1 -12.23 -12.83 -13.58
C MET A 1 -11.81 -13.73 -12.44
N GLN A 2 -10.64 -14.36 -12.53
CA GLN A 2 -10.18 -15.29 -11.50
C GLN A 2 -9.71 -14.47 -10.30
N THR A 3 -10.59 -14.26 -9.32
CA THR A 3 -10.19 -13.80 -7.99
C THR A 3 -9.31 -14.90 -7.41
N GLN A 4 -8.01 -14.75 -7.57
CA GLN A 4 -7.03 -15.55 -6.85
C GLN A 4 -7.32 -15.33 -5.37
N ARG A 5 -7.96 -16.33 -4.72
CA ARG A 5 -8.17 -16.35 -3.28
C ARG A 5 -6.81 -16.48 -2.62
N ARG A 6 -6.09 -15.38 -2.52
CA ARG A 6 -4.87 -15.30 -1.72
C ARG A 6 -5.31 -15.43 -0.28
N HIS A 7 -4.84 -16.47 0.39
CA HIS A 7 -5.07 -16.62 1.82
C HIS A 7 -4.58 -15.35 2.54
N PRO A 8 -5.32 -14.83 3.53
CA PRO A 8 -4.86 -13.71 4.34
C PRO A 8 -3.56 -14.10 5.04
N LEU A 9 -2.46 -13.42 4.69
CA LEU A 9 -1.16 -13.60 5.33
C LEU A 9 -1.03 -12.57 6.45
N LYS A 10 -0.65 -13.01 7.66
CA LYS A 10 -0.28 -12.08 8.73
C LYS A 10 1.12 -11.54 8.45
N ALA A 11 1.20 -10.22 8.29
CA ALA A 11 2.44 -9.55 7.96
C ALA A 11 2.52 -8.19 8.67
N ILE A 12 3.74 -7.67 8.76
CA ILE A 12 4.02 -6.32 9.26
C ILE A 12 4.30 -5.42 8.06
N LEU A 13 3.55 -4.33 7.95
CA LEU A 13 3.79 -3.26 6.99
C LEU A 13 4.65 -2.17 7.64
N TYR A 14 5.87 -2.00 7.15
CA TYR A 14 6.74 -0.88 7.47
C TYR A 14 6.55 0.22 6.43
N VAL A 15 6.46 1.45 6.92
CA VAL A 15 6.20 2.65 6.12
C VAL A 15 7.29 3.66 6.41
N SER A 16 8.01 4.06 5.38
CA SER A 16 9.09 5.05 5.48
C SER A 16 9.05 6.00 4.28
N GLY A 17 9.82 7.08 4.33
CA GLY A 17 9.88 8.07 3.26
C GLY A 17 10.49 7.54 1.96
N ASP A 18 11.20 6.41 1.99
CA ASP A 18 11.80 5.73 0.84
C ASP A 18 10.93 4.59 0.28
N GLY A 19 10.06 3.99 1.10
CA GLY A 19 9.22 2.90 0.61
C GLY A 19 8.28 2.24 1.62
N LEU A 20 7.59 1.22 1.11
CA LEU A 20 6.67 0.35 1.84
C LEU A 20 7.22 -1.07 1.82
N ARG A 21 7.46 -1.65 3.00
CA ARG A 21 7.97 -3.02 3.13
C ARG A 21 6.99 -3.90 3.88
N VAL A 22 6.66 -5.06 3.30
CA VAL A 22 5.77 -6.04 3.94
C VAL A 22 6.59 -7.27 4.29
N VAL A 23 6.60 -7.64 5.57
CA VAL A 23 7.38 -8.78 6.07
C VAL A 23 6.44 -9.81 6.69
N ASP A 24 6.59 -11.07 6.28
CA ASP A 24 5.84 -12.19 6.86
C ASP A 24 6.10 -12.29 8.37
N GLN A 25 5.06 -12.53 9.17
CA GLN A 25 5.23 -12.70 10.61
C GLN A 25 5.50 -14.16 11.02
N GLU A 26 5.01 -15.13 10.25
CA GLU A 26 4.99 -16.55 10.62
C GLU A 26 6.08 -17.37 9.92
N ASN A 27 6.29 -17.19 8.60
CA ASN A 27 7.29 -17.95 7.84
C ASN A 27 8.58 -17.15 7.62
N ASN A 28 9.59 -17.42 8.45
CA ASN A 28 10.99 -17.00 8.27
C ASN A 28 11.24 -15.48 8.15
N ARG A 29 10.24 -14.63 8.47
CA ARG A 29 10.33 -13.17 8.30
C ARG A 29 10.76 -12.76 6.88
N GLY A 30 10.27 -13.49 5.88
CA GLY A 30 10.55 -13.20 4.48
C GLY A 30 9.97 -11.85 4.04
N LEU A 31 10.72 -11.12 3.23
CA LEU A 31 10.26 -9.90 2.58
C LEU A 31 9.26 -10.26 1.47
N ILE A 32 8.02 -9.82 1.62
CA ILE A 32 6.91 -10.09 0.68
C ILE A 32 6.81 -8.97 -0.36
N VAL A 33 6.98 -7.73 0.06
CA VAL A 33 6.89 -6.54 -0.79
C VAL A 33 7.98 -5.55 -0.40
N ASP A 34 8.67 -5.00 -1.40
CA ASP A 34 9.57 -3.85 -1.27
C ASP A 34 9.22 -2.83 -2.35
N GLN A 35 8.40 -1.86 -1.97
CA GLN A 35 7.79 -0.91 -2.88
C GLN A 35 8.36 0.47 -2.64
N THR A 36 9.11 1.00 -3.62
CA THR A 36 9.57 2.40 -3.58
C THR A 36 8.37 3.35 -3.55
N ILE A 37 8.43 4.36 -2.67
CA ILE A 37 7.31 5.30 -2.45
C ILE A 37 6.95 6.07 -3.73
N GLU A 38 7.93 6.42 -4.55
CA GLU A 38 7.78 7.23 -5.78
C GLU A 38 6.91 6.54 -6.83
N LYS A 39 6.84 5.21 -6.78
CA LYS A 39 6.02 4.40 -7.68
C LYS A 39 4.59 4.25 -7.19
N VAL A 40 4.29 4.63 -5.93
CA VAL A 40 2.95 4.62 -5.37
C VAL A 40 2.23 5.88 -5.81
N SER A 41 1.08 5.73 -6.46
CA SER A 41 0.35 6.88 -7.03
C SER A 41 -0.92 7.21 -6.25
N PHE A 42 -1.58 6.20 -5.68
CA PHE A 42 -2.82 6.39 -4.94
C PHE A 42 -2.85 5.51 -3.69
N CYS A 43 -3.42 6.04 -2.61
CA CYS A 43 -3.77 5.29 -1.42
C CYS A 43 -5.26 5.51 -1.14
N ALA A 44 -6.00 4.43 -1.00
CA ALA A 44 -7.44 4.44 -0.86
C ALA A 44 -7.87 3.64 0.37
N PRO A 45 -8.67 4.24 1.29
CA PRO A 45 -9.35 3.46 2.31
C PRO A 45 -10.45 2.61 1.67
N ASP A 46 -10.72 1.43 2.24
CA ASP A 46 -11.90 0.64 1.88
C ASP A 46 -13.13 1.22 2.60
N ARG A 47 -14.23 1.40 1.85
CA ARG A 47 -15.51 1.92 2.39
C ARG A 47 -16.32 0.85 3.12
N ASN A 48 -16.13 -0.42 2.76
CA ASN A 48 -16.88 -1.54 3.30
C ASN A 48 -16.14 -2.23 4.45
N HIS A 49 -14.85 -1.93 4.64
CA HIS A 49 -14.03 -2.45 5.72
C HIS A 49 -13.29 -1.31 6.42
N ASP A 50 -13.68 -1.00 7.65
CA ASP A 50 -13.12 0.15 8.40
C ASP A 50 -11.60 0.09 8.59
N LYS A 51 -11.04 -1.13 8.62
CA LYS A 51 -9.60 -1.38 8.75
C LYS A 51 -8.94 -1.73 7.42
N GLY A 52 -9.72 -1.76 6.33
CA GLY A 52 -9.24 -2.03 4.98
C GLY A 52 -8.63 -0.78 4.35
N PHE A 53 -7.52 -0.96 3.67
CA PHE A 53 -6.93 0.06 2.81
C PHE A 53 -6.13 -0.61 1.70
N ALA A 54 -5.91 0.14 0.62
CA ALA A 54 -5.08 -0.31 -0.48
C ALA A 54 -4.19 0.82 -0.99
N TYR A 55 -3.13 0.46 -1.69
CA TYR A 55 -2.40 1.39 -2.55
C TYR A 55 -2.27 0.85 -3.96
N ILE A 56 -2.12 1.79 -4.90
CA ILE A 56 -1.91 1.51 -6.31
C ILE A 56 -0.51 2.01 -6.68
N CYS A 57 0.29 1.15 -7.31
CA CYS A 57 1.62 1.49 -7.77
C CYS A 57 1.84 1.10 -9.23
N ARG A 58 2.84 1.74 -9.85
CA ARG A 58 3.29 1.42 -11.21
C ARG A 58 4.48 0.47 -11.16
N ASP A 59 4.32 -0.73 -11.70
CA ASP A 59 5.45 -1.61 -11.95
C ASP A 59 6.13 -1.24 -13.27
N GLY A 60 7.38 -0.77 -13.17
CA GLY A 60 8.19 -0.35 -14.32
C GLY A 60 8.62 -1.51 -15.21
N THR A 61 8.66 -2.73 -14.68
CA THR A 61 9.09 -3.92 -15.44
C THR A 61 7.97 -4.47 -16.31
N SER A 62 6.80 -4.73 -15.73
CA SER A 62 5.64 -5.23 -16.48
C SER A 62 4.86 -4.14 -17.22
N ARG A 63 5.15 -2.85 -16.93
CA ARG A 63 4.30 -1.72 -17.34
C ARG A 63 2.84 -1.95 -16.94
N ARG A 64 2.56 -2.64 -15.84
CA ARG A 64 1.20 -2.87 -15.29
C ARG A 64 0.98 -2.13 -13.97
N TRP A 65 -0.26 -1.72 -13.75
CA TRP A 65 -0.67 -1.14 -12.49
C TRP A 65 -0.92 -2.28 -11.53
N MET A 66 -0.38 -2.15 -10.33
CA MET A 66 -0.54 -3.15 -9.27
C MET A 66 -1.32 -2.53 -8.13
N CYS A 67 -2.27 -3.28 -7.60
CA CYS A 67 -3.06 -2.88 -6.45
C CYS A 67 -2.74 -3.84 -5.30
N HIS A 68 -2.37 -3.28 -4.15
CA HIS A 68 -2.05 -4.02 -2.94
C HIS A 68 -3.07 -3.66 -1.86
N GLY A 69 -3.93 -4.63 -1.52
CA GLY A 69 -4.93 -4.49 -0.47
C GLY A 69 -4.43 -5.07 0.85
N PHE A 70 -4.73 -4.36 1.94
CA PHE A 70 -4.37 -4.72 3.31
C PHE A 70 -5.58 -4.59 4.22
N HIS A 71 -5.60 -5.41 5.26
CA HIS A 71 -6.57 -5.31 6.35
C HIS A 71 -5.80 -5.14 7.65
N ALA A 72 -5.88 -3.95 8.24
CA ALA A 72 -5.14 -3.64 9.46
C ALA A 72 -5.69 -4.42 10.66
N THR A 73 -4.81 -4.95 11.50
CA THR A 73 -5.20 -5.56 12.77
C THR A 73 -5.47 -4.49 13.84
N LYS A 74 -4.83 -3.31 13.73
CA LYS A 74 -5.00 -2.15 14.61
C LYS A 74 -5.67 -0.98 13.87
N GLU A 75 -6.59 -0.31 14.54
CA GLU A 75 -7.45 0.73 13.97
C GLU A 75 -6.70 2.01 13.58
N SER A 76 -5.66 2.38 14.32
CA SER A 76 -4.86 3.61 14.08
C SER A 76 -4.03 3.57 12.80
N VAL A 77 -3.84 2.40 12.18
CA VAL A 77 -2.96 2.23 11.02
C VAL A 77 -3.56 2.88 9.78
N ARG A 78 -4.88 2.79 9.55
CA ARG A 78 -5.52 3.37 8.36
C ARG A 78 -5.36 4.88 8.32
N SER A 79 -5.77 5.56 9.39
CA SER A 79 -5.71 7.03 9.47
C SER A 79 -4.28 7.53 9.43
N SER A 80 -3.35 6.83 10.11
CA SER A 80 -1.93 7.20 10.07
C SER A 80 -1.36 7.00 8.67
N PHE A 81 -1.55 5.83 8.04
CA PHE A 81 -1.01 5.52 6.71
C PHE A 81 -1.48 6.49 5.65
N VAL A 82 -2.79 6.74 5.56
CA VAL A 82 -3.36 7.69 4.59
C VAL A 82 -2.84 9.10 4.84
N SER A 83 -2.74 9.53 6.11
CA SER A 83 -2.21 10.85 6.45
C SER A 83 -0.71 10.99 6.17
N TYR A 84 0.09 9.96 6.50
CA TYR A 84 1.54 9.94 6.29
C TYR A 84 1.88 10.02 4.80
N LEU A 85 1.21 9.23 3.95
CA LEU A 85 1.40 9.28 2.50
C LEU A 85 0.90 10.60 1.90
N PHE A 86 -0.18 11.16 2.42
CA PHE A 86 -0.67 12.47 1.99
C PHE A 86 0.25 13.63 2.41
N MET A 87 0.99 13.48 3.52
CA MET A 87 2.00 14.45 3.97
C MET A 87 3.34 14.36 3.21
N GLN A 88 3.60 13.30 2.44
CA GLN A 88 4.83 13.23 1.64
C GLN A 88 4.75 14.25 0.48
N PRO A 89 5.70 15.20 0.35
CA PRO A 89 5.65 16.24 -0.67
C PRO A 89 5.60 15.71 -2.11
N LEU A 90 6.17 14.52 -2.37
CA LEU A 90 6.05 13.83 -3.67
C LEU A 90 4.61 13.46 -4.02
N PHE A 91 3.80 13.05 -3.04
CA PHE A 91 2.42 12.65 -3.27
C PHE A 91 1.55 13.85 -3.66
N TRP A 92 1.81 15.03 -3.08
CA TRP A 92 1.14 16.27 -3.44
C TRP A 92 1.44 16.71 -4.88
N HIS A 93 2.66 16.51 -5.36
CA HIS A 93 3.00 16.77 -6.77
C HIS A 93 2.35 15.79 -7.74
N VAL A 94 2.26 14.50 -7.40
CA VAL A 94 1.60 13.50 -8.26
C VAL A 94 0.07 13.66 -8.28
N LEU A 95 -0.57 13.97 -7.14
CA LEU A 95 -2.01 14.27 -7.09
C LEU A 95 -2.36 15.57 -7.83
N ARG A 96 -1.49 16.60 -7.79
CA ARG A 96 -1.72 17.83 -8.56
C ARG A 96 -1.67 17.64 -10.07
N VAL A 97 -0.94 16.65 -10.57
CA VAL A 97 -0.78 16.44 -12.02
C VAL A 97 -1.92 15.59 -12.62
N HIS A 98 -2.70 14.88 -11.81
CA HIS A 98 -3.81 14.02 -12.28
C HIS A 98 -5.22 14.54 -11.97
N SER A 99 -5.36 15.75 -11.42
CA SER A 99 -6.67 16.40 -11.23
C SER A 99 -6.86 17.50 -12.27
N ILE A 100 -7.14 17.11 -13.52
CA ILE A 100 -7.76 17.93 -14.56
C ILE A 100 -8.91 17.12 -15.14
#